data_AF-A0A2N5FQB3-F1
#
_entry.id   AF-A0A2N5FQB3-F1
#
_cell.length_a   1.000
_cell.length_b   1.000
_cell.length_c   1.000
_cell.angle_alpha   90.00
_cell.angle_beta   90.00
_cell.angle_gamma   90.00
#
_symmetry.space_group_name_H-M   'P 1'
#
loop_
_entity.id
_entity.type
_entity.pdbx_description
1 polymer ?
#
loop_
_entity_poly.entity_id
_entity_poly.type
_entity_poly.pdbx_seq_one_letter_code
_entity_poly.pdbx_strand_id
1 'polypeptide(L)'
;MIRKLIFSSILFFSVLEYILILLMIDKYGDIMWIGKISYCLIYIIIFNIILFIRSKQRIENLTETISCVILLIIPISIFIFKPDFTVEKALSSLEDRQQESLVYTHFQKYNDEKVYVFYSERTEERYFFNPYNGEYGDFKND
;
A
#
# COMPACT_ATOMS: atom_id res chain seq x y z
N MET A 1 -7.07 -16.20 30.65
CA MET A 1 -6.80 -17.12 29.53
C MET A 1 -7.30 -16.54 28.20
N ILE A 2 -8.58 -16.18 28.09
CA ILE A 2 -9.20 -15.61 26.87
C ILE A 2 -8.47 -14.38 26.32
N ARG A 3 -8.15 -13.39 27.16
CA ARG A 3 -7.43 -12.17 26.73
C ARG A 3 -6.09 -12.45 26.04
N LYS A 4 -5.30 -13.38 26.59
CA LYS A 4 -4.00 -13.76 26.00
C LYS A 4 -4.20 -14.42 24.63
N LEU A 5 -5.26 -15.22 24.49
CA LEU A 5 -5.61 -15.89 23.25
C LEU A 5 -6.04 -14.87 22.17
N ILE A 6 -6.88 -13.90 22.52
CA ILE A 6 -7.28 -12.78 21.64
C ILE A 6 -6.06 -11.99 21.18
N PHE A 7 -5.19 -11.60 22.11
CA PHE A 7 -4.00 -10.81 21.80
C PHE A 7 -3.03 -11.57 20.88
N SER A 8 -2.78 -12.86 21.15
CA SER A 8 -1.96 -13.71 20.27
C SER A 8 -2.57 -13.85 18.88
N SER A 9 -3.90 -13.96 18.74
CA SER A 9 -4.56 -13.97 17.44
C SER A 9 -4.39 -12.66 16.69
N ILE A 10 -4.55 -11.51 17.36
CA ILE A 10 -4.34 -10.19 16.74
C ILE A 10 -2.90 -10.07 16.22
N LEU A 11 -1.91 -10.47 17.02
CA LEU A 11 -0.51 -10.48 16.60
C LEU A 11 -0.29 -11.36 15.37
N PHE A 12 -0.84 -12.56 15.35
CA PHE A 12 -0.73 -13.47 14.21
C PHE A 12 -1.33 -12.87 12.93
N PHE A 13 -2.56 -12.34 13.00
CA PHE A 13 -3.20 -11.70 11.85
C PHE A 13 -2.45 -10.45 11.40
N SER A 14 -1.91 -9.65 12.33
CA SER A 14 -1.12 -8.46 11.99
C SER A 14 0.14 -8.83 11.21
N VAL A 15 0.83 -9.92 11.58
CA VAL A 15 1.99 -10.43 10.84
C VAL A 15 1.58 -10.90 9.44
N LEU A 16 0.46 -11.61 9.33
CA LEU A 16 -0.06 -12.09 8.05
C LEU A 16 -0.44 -10.92 7.12
N GLU A 17 -1.17 -9.94 7.63
CA GLU A 17 -1.51 -8.72 6.92
C GLU A 17 -0.27 -7.94 6.48
N TYR A 18 0.74 -7.84 7.35
CA TYR A 18 2.01 -7.21 7.01
C TYR A 18 2.71 -7.90 5.83
N ILE A 19 2.75 -9.24 5.83
CA ILE A 19 3.30 -10.01 4.71
C ILE A 19 2.50 -9.73 3.42
N LEU A 20 1.17 -9.67 3.50
CA LEU A 20 0.34 -9.35 2.34
C LEU A 20 0.62 -7.94 1.80
N ILE A 21 0.78 -6.94 2.68
CA ILE A 21 1.14 -5.57 2.28
C ILE A 21 2.48 -5.58 1.53
N LEU A 22 3.50 -6.27 2.07
CA LEU A 22 4.80 -6.37 1.42
C LEU A 22 4.72 -7.03 0.03
N LEU A 23 3.88 -8.05 -0.14
CA LEU A 23 3.69 -8.69 -1.45
C LEU A 23 2.93 -7.83 -2.45
N MET A 24 2.15 -6.85 -1.97
CA MET A 24 1.35 -5.98 -2.83
C MET A 24 2.04 -4.68 -3.16
N ILE A 25 2.86 -4.14 -2.27
CA ILE A 25 3.26 -2.74 -2.33
C ILE A 25 4.07 -2.37 -3.57
N ASP A 26 4.96 -3.26 -4.00
CA ASP A 26 5.80 -3.03 -5.19
C ASP A 26 4.99 -3.05 -6.49
N LYS A 27 3.73 -3.50 -6.44
CA LYS A 27 2.85 -3.58 -7.62
C LYS A 27 2.12 -2.27 -7.93
N TYR A 28 2.11 -1.31 -7.01
CA TYR A 28 1.31 -0.09 -7.11
C TYR A 28 2.15 1.16 -6.83
N GLY A 29 2.19 2.10 -7.77
CA GLY A 29 2.99 3.33 -7.65
C GLY A 29 2.53 4.27 -6.51
N ASP A 30 1.21 4.40 -6.29
CA ASP A 30 0.66 5.35 -5.30
C ASP A 30 0.90 4.92 -3.84
N ILE A 31 0.79 3.62 -3.56
CA ILE A 31 0.94 3.10 -2.19
C ILE A 31 2.39 2.76 -1.84
N MET A 32 3.35 2.92 -2.76
CA MET A 32 4.78 2.62 -2.51
C MET A 32 5.34 3.41 -1.31
N TRP A 33 4.82 4.62 -1.06
CA TRP A 33 5.16 5.43 0.11
C TRP A 33 4.70 4.83 1.45
N ILE A 34 3.61 4.06 1.43
CA ILE A 34 3.10 3.38 2.61
C ILE A 34 4.06 2.26 3.05
N GLY A 35 4.96 1.81 2.18
CA GLY A 35 5.97 0.80 2.48
C GLY A 35 7.06 1.33 3.38
N LYS A 36 7.26 2.66 3.37
CA LYS A 36 8.11 3.32 4.35
C LYS A 36 7.43 3.34 5.74
N ILE A 37 6.10 3.49 5.78
CA ILE A 37 5.29 3.48 7.01
C ILE A 37 5.13 2.05 7.55
N SER A 38 5.14 1.04 6.69
CA SER A 38 4.99 -0.36 7.10
C SER A 38 6.16 -0.81 7.98
N TYR A 39 7.37 -0.26 7.84
CA TYR A 39 8.45 -0.51 8.81
C TYR A 39 8.09 -0.09 10.24
N CYS A 40 7.30 0.98 10.42
CA CYS A 40 6.81 1.38 11.73
C CYS A 40 5.86 0.32 12.34
N LEU A 41 5.10 -0.41 11.51
CA LEU A 41 4.26 -1.53 11.98
C LEU A 41 5.09 -2.63 12.61
N ILE A 42 6.27 -2.96 12.06
CA ILE A 42 7.17 -3.96 12.67
C ILE A 42 7.58 -3.51 14.07
N TYR A 43 7.97 -2.25 14.25
CA TYR A 43 8.35 -1.74 15.57
C TYR A 43 7.20 -1.81 16.56
N ILE A 44 5.96 -1.54 16.12
CA ILE A 44 4.76 -1.67 16.95
C ILE A 44 4.53 -3.15 17.31
N ILE A 45 4.63 -4.08 16.36
CA ILE A 45 4.52 -5.53 16.62
C ILE A 45 5.54 -5.97 17.66
N ILE A 46 6.81 -5.62 17.48
CA ILE A 46 7.91 -5.98 18.41
C ILE A 46 7.67 -5.38 19.80
N PHE A 47 7.29 -4.10 19.86
CA PHE A 47 6.99 -3.41 21.12
C PHE A 47 5.86 -4.11 21.89
N ASN A 48 4.82 -4.56 21.17
CA ASN A 48 3.70 -5.29 21.75
C ASN A 48 4.10 -6.68 22.25
N ILE A 49 4.99 -7.38 21.54
CA ILE A 49 5.56 -8.65 22.00
C ILE A 49 6.37 -8.44 23.31
N ILE A 50 7.19 -7.39 23.38
CA ILE A 50 7.98 -7.08 24.59
C ILE A 50 7.09 -6.76 25.77
N LEU A 51 6.04 -5.95 25.57
CA LEU A 51 5.05 -5.64 26.61
C LEU A 51 4.35 -6.89 27.11
N PHE A 52 3.93 -7.77 26.20
CA PHE A 52 3.30 -9.04 26.54
C PHE A 52 4.19 -9.94 27.42
N ILE A 53 5.52 -9.91 27.19
CA ILE A 53 6.49 -10.71 27.96
C ILE A 53 6.80 -10.08 29.35
N ARG A 54 6.86 -8.76 29.47
CA ARG A 54 7.39 -8.05 30.67
C ARG A 54 6.38 -7.75 31.80
N SER A 55 5.09 -8.06 31.62
CA SER A 55 3.98 -8.03 32.59
C SER A 55 4.08 -7.02 33.78
N LYS A 56 3.58 -5.79 33.60
CA LYS A 56 3.15 -4.89 34.71
C LYS A 56 1.82 -4.19 34.37
N GLN A 57 0.81 -4.49 35.18
CA GLN A 57 -0.60 -4.64 34.82
C GLN A 57 -1.43 -3.38 34.47
N ARG A 58 -0.94 -2.15 34.68
CA ARG A 58 -1.80 -0.92 34.61
C ARG A 58 -1.49 0.03 33.45
N ILE A 59 -0.22 0.17 33.06
CA ILE A 59 0.17 0.94 31.87
C ILE A 59 -0.10 0.12 30.59
N GLU A 60 -0.23 -1.20 30.70
CA GLU A 60 -0.47 -2.13 29.59
C GLU A 60 -1.81 -1.91 28.88
N ASN A 61 -2.94 -1.79 29.59
CA ASN A 61 -4.25 -1.85 28.94
C ASN A 61 -4.48 -0.75 27.90
N LEU A 62 -4.04 0.50 28.17
CA LEU A 62 -4.23 1.60 27.24
C LEU A 62 -3.28 1.47 26.04
N THR A 63 -2.01 1.18 26.29
CA THR A 63 -0.96 1.10 25.26
C THR A 63 -1.16 -0.11 24.34
N GLU A 64 -1.59 -1.24 24.90
CA GLU A 64 -1.95 -2.48 24.18
C GLU A 64 -3.19 -2.24 23.31
N THR A 65 -4.22 -1.56 23.84
CA THR A 65 -5.43 -1.23 23.07
C THR A 65 -5.11 -0.30 21.90
N ILE A 66 -4.38 0.80 22.14
CA ILE A 66 -3.98 1.74 21.08
C ILE A 66 -3.14 1.02 20.03
N SER A 67 -2.22 0.16 20.44
CA SER A 67 -1.41 -0.61 19.50
C SER A 67 -2.23 -1.58 18.66
N CYS A 68 -3.14 -2.34 19.26
CA CYS A 68 -4.04 -3.22 18.53
C CYS A 68 -4.90 -2.46 17.52
N VAL A 69 -5.38 -1.26 17.88
CA VAL A 69 -6.14 -0.39 16.98
C VAL A 69 -5.28 0.04 15.79
N ILE A 70 -4.04 0.46 16.03
CA ILE A 70 -3.11 0.85 14.95
C ILE A 70 -2.79 -0.34 14.03
N LEU A 71 -2.56 -1.52 14.61
CA LEU A 71 -2.26 -2.75 13.88
C LEU A 71 -3.40 -3.18 12.96
N LEU A 72 -4.66 -2.88 13.30
CA LEU A 72 -5.81 -3.19 12.45
C LEU A 72 -6.08 -2.08 11.42
N ILE A 73 -6.03 -0.81 11.82
CA ILE A 73 -6.43 0.30 10.96
C ILE A 73 -5.51 0.45 9.76
N ILE A 74 -4.19 0.35 9.95
CA ILE A 74 -3.23 0.63 8.87
C ILE A 74 -3.40 -0.39 7.72
N PRO A 75 -3.38 -1.71 7.95
CA PRO A 75 -3.61 -2.68 6.88
C PRO A 75 -4.95 -2.52 6.18
N ILE A 76 -6.03 -2.36 6.95
CA ILE A 76 -7.37 -2.16 6.39
C ILE A 76 -7.41 -0.92 5.48
N SER A 77 -6.80 0.18 5.91
CA SER A 77 -6.74 1.40 5.10
C SER A 77 -6.03 1.16 3.76
N ILE A 78 -4.94 0.38 3.75
CA ILE A 78 -4.21 0.07 2.50
C ILE A 78 -5.10 -0.74 1.55
N PHE A 79 -5.83 -1.74 2.06
CA PHE A 79 -6.73 -2.54 1.22
C PHE A 79 -7.91 -1.74 0.66
N ILE A 80 -8.36 -0.69 1.37
CA ILE A 80 -9.43 0.21 0.92
C ILE A 80 -8.91 1.24 -0.09
N PHE A 81 -7.74 1.83 0.16
CA PHE A 81 -7.20 2.94 -0.63
C PHE A 81 -6.28 2.50 -1.78
N LYS A 82 -5.98 1.20 -1.89
CA LYS A 82 -5.20 0.69 -3.01
C LYS A 82 -5.89 1.04 -4.34
N PRO A 83 -5.13 1.33 -5.40
CA PRO A 83 -5.71 1.43 -6.73
C PRO A 83 -6.32 0.09 -7.20
N ASP A 84 -7.21 0.16 -8.18
CA ASP A 84 -7.81 -1.01 -8.83
C ASP A 84 -6.84 -1.64 -9.85
N PHE A 85 -5.98 -0.82 -10.43
CA PHE A 85 -4.99 -1.22 -11.42
C PHE A 85 -3.57 -1.16 -10.85
N THR A 86 -2.84 -2.27 -10.99
CA THR A 86 -1.39 -2.31 -10.76
C THR A 86 -0.65 -1.61 -11.90
N VAL A 87 0.60 -1.24 -11.66
CA VAL A 87 1.45 -0.64 -12.71
C VAL A 87 1.55 -1.57 -13.91
N GLU A 88 1.73 -2.87 -13.69
CA GLU A 88 1.81 -3.89 -14.73
C GLU A 88 0.52 -3.99 -15.56
N LYS A 89 -0.66 -3.98 -14.91
CA LYS A 89 -1.95 -4.03 -15.63
C LYS A 89 -2.19 -2.76 -16.44
N ALA A 90 -1.85 -1.61 -15.89
CA ALA A 90 -1.94 -0.34 -16.59
C ALA A 90 -0.99 -0.30 -17.79
N LEU A 91 0.24 -0.80 -17.61
CA LEU A 91 1.23 -0.92 -18.67
C LEU A 91 0.72 -1.80 -19.81
N SER A 92 0.34 -3.04 -19.51
CA SER A 92 -0.14 -3.99 -20.53
C SER A 92 -1.35 -3.44 -21.28
N SER A 93 -2.28 -2.80 -20.56
CA SER A 93 -3.47 -2.18 -21.17
C SER A 93 -3.12 -1.03 -22.13
N LEU A 94 -2.10 -0.24 -21.82
CA LEU A 94 -1.66 0.86 -22.68
C LEU A 94 -0.84 0.36 -23.87
N GLU A 95 0.07 -0.59 -23.65
CA GLU A 95 0.87 -1.20 -24.72
C GLU A 95 -0.02 -1.91 -25.75
N ASP A 96 -1.04 -2.65 -25.30
CA ASP A 96 -2.02 -3.30 -26.18
C ASP A 96 -2.81 -2.28 -27.01
N ARG A 97 -3.10 -1.09 -26.47
CA ARG A 97 -3.83 -0.06 -27.21
C ARG A 97 -2.95 0.72 -28.18
N GLN A 98 -1.79 1.16 -27.71
CA GLN A 98 -0.89 2.00 -28.49
C GLN A 98 -0.04 1.18 -29.48
N GLN A 99 -0.05 -0.15 -29.34
CA GLN A 99 0.73 -1.08 -30.17
C GLN A 99 2.22 -0.73 -30.15
N GLU A 100 2.72 -0.34 -28.97
CA GLU A 100 4.12 -0.01 -28.72
C GLU A 100 4.52 -0.32 -27.29
N SER A 101 5.83 -0.49 -27.06
CA SER A 101 6.35 -0.75 -25.72
C SER A 101 6.51 0.55 -24.95
N LEU A 102 6.13 0.51 -23.68
CA LEU A 102 6.15 1.65 -22.78
C LEU A 102 6.94 1.31 -21.52
N VAL A 103 7.47 2.34 -20.86
CA VAL A 103 8.20 2.18 -19.60
C VAL A 103 7.51 3.00 -18.52
N TYR A 104 7.17 2.35 -17.40
CA TYR A 104 6.69 3.05 -16.22
C TYR A 104 7.78 4.00 -15.71
N THR A 105 7.42 5.27 -15.56
CA THR A 105 8.35 6.29 -15.06
C THR A 105 8.10 6.54 -13.57
N HIS A 106 6.91 7.05 -13.24
CA HIS A 106 6.54 7.41 -11.88
C HIS A 106 5.03 7.58 -11.72
N PHE A 107 4.62 7.75 -10.48
CA PHE A 107 3.27 8.14 -10.10
C PHE A 107 3.24 9.65 -9.79
N GLN A 108 2.21 10.36 -10.27
CA GLN A 108 2.04 11.79 -9.99
C GLN A 108 0.57 12.19 -9.87
N LYS A 109 0.34 13.39 -9.33
CA LYS A 109 -0.96 14.06 -9.39
C LYS A 109 -1.01 14.92 -10.66
N TYR A 110 -2.07 14.78 -11.47
CA TYR A 110 -2.31 15.55 -12.70
C TYR A 110 -3.80 15.93 -12.78
N ASN A 111 -4.12 17.22 -12.94
CA ASN A 111 -5.51 17.73 -12.98
C ASN A 111 -6.43 17.18 -11.89
N ASP A 112 -5.95 17.21 -10.64
CA ASP A 112 -6.60 16.63 -9.46
C ASP A 112 -6.74 15.11 -9.40
N GLU A 113 -6.37 14.42 -10.47
CA GLU A 113 -6.32 12.96 -10.52
C GLU A 113 -4.95 12.41 -10.15
N LYS A 114 -4.97 11.18 -9.67
CA LYS A 114 -3.78 10.39 -9.36
C LYS A 114 -3.49 9.52 -10.59
N VAL A 115 -2.31 9.62 -11.19
CA VAL A 115 -1.99 8.92 -12.44
C VAL A 115 -0.63 8.21 -12.41
N TYR A 116 -0.55 7.04 -13.05
CA TYR A 116 0.70 6.46 -13.50
C TYR A 116 1.15 7.12 -14.80
N VAL A 117 2.44 7.42 -14.89
CA VAL A 117 3.08 8.01 -16.07
C VAL A 117 3.93 6.94 -16.76
N PHE A 118 3.69 6.76 -18.04
CA PHE A 118 4.42 5.87 -18.91
C PHE A 118 5.10 6.66 -20.04
N TYR A 119 6.27 6.22 -20.46
CA TYR A 119 7.05 6.86 -21.51
C TYR A 119 7.28 5.89 -22.68
N SER A 120 7.12 6.39 -23.90
CA SER A 120 7.49 5.67 -25.12
C SER A 120 8.87 6.11 -25.58
N GLU A 121 9.83 5.18 -25.61
CA GLU A 121 11.16 5.44 -26.17
C GLU A 121 11.13 5.64 -27.69
N ARG A 122 10.06 5.19 -28.36
CA ARG A 122 9.92 5.30 -29.82
C ARG A 122 9.41 6.67 -30.26
N THR A 123 8.37 7.17 -29.59
CA THR A 123 7.71 8.42 -29.97
C THR A 123 8.13 9.61 -29.13
N GLU A 124 8.87 9.36 -28.04
CA GLU A 124 9.23 10.36 -27.02
C GLU A 124 8.01 10.96 -26.29
N GLU A 125 6.87 10.25 -26.34
CA GLU A 125 5.61 10.70 -25.76
C GLU A 125 5.37 10.13 -24.37
N ARG A 126 4.54 10.85 -23.59
CA ARG A 126 4.12 10.43 -22.25
C ARG A 126 2.64 10.08 -22.26
N TYR A 127 2.33 8.93 -21.69
CA TYR A 127 0.97 8.45 -21.51
C TYR A 127 0.61 8.44 -20.03
N PHE A 128 -0.63 8.78 -19.73
CA PHE A 128 -1.12 8.89 -18.37
C PHE A 128 -2.28 7.92 -18.17
N PHE A 129 -2.24 7.19 -17.07
CA PHE A 129 -3.24 6.19 -16.71
C PHE A 129 -3.73 6.43 -15.29
N ASN A 130 -5.03 6.61 -15.11
CA ASN A 130 -5.64 6.72 -13.80
C ASN A 130 -5.85 5.31 -13.22
N PRO A 131 -5.15 4.94 -12.12
CA PRO A 131 -5.13 3.58 -11.62
C PRO A 131 -6.35 3.23 -10.77
N TYR A 132 -7.28 4.16 -10.55
CA TYR A 132 -8.50 3.95 -9.77
C TYR A 132 -9.73 3.66 -10.63
N ASN A 133 -9.77 4.17 -11.86
CA ASN A 133 -10.91 3.98 -12.76
C ASN A 133 -10.51 3.34 -14.11
N GLY A 134 -9.22 3.25 -14.41
CA GLY A 134 -8.71 2.70 -15.67
C GLY A 134 -8.84 3.65 -16.86
N GLU A 135 -9.17 4.92 -16.62
CA GLU A 135 -9.17 5.94 -17.66
C GLU A 135 -7.74 6.34 -18.00
N TYR A 136 -7.54 6.81 -19.22
CA TYR A 136 -6.24 7.21 -19.72
C TYR A 136 -6.43 8.28 -20.79
N GLY A 137 -5.56 9.28 -20.73
CA GLY A 137 -5.66 10.49 -21.52
C GLY A 137 -4.33 10.81 -22.17
N ASP A 138 -4.41 11.31 -23.40
CA ASP A 138 -3.31 11.98 -24.06
C ASP A 138 -3.34 13.43 -23.58
N PHE A 139 -2.75 13.71 -22.43
CA PHE A 139 -2.73 15.06 -21.85
C PHE A 139 -1.71 15.97 -22.56
N LYS A 140 -1.64 15.85 -23.89
CA LYS A 140 -1.11 16.89 -24.77
C LYS A 140 -2.16 17.99 -24.84
N ASN A 141 -1.81 19.18 -24.36
CA ASN A 141 -2.62 20.40 -24.28
C ASN A 141 -3.33 20.60 -22.94
N ASP A 142 -2.55 20.94 -21.91
CA ASP A 142 -2.79 22.14 -21.09
C ASP A 142 -1.44 22.79 -20.75
#